data_AF-A0A3M2IM46-F1
#
_entry.id   AF-A0A3M2IM46-F1
#
_cell.length_a   1.000
_cell.length_b   1.000
_cell.length_c   1.000
_cell.angle_alpha   90.00
_cell.angle_beta   90.00
_cell.angle_gamma   90.00
#
_symmetry.space_group_name_H-M   'P 1'
#
loop_
_entity.id
_entity.type
_entity.pdbx_description
1 polymer ?
#
loop_
_entity_poly.entity_id
_entity_poly.type
_entity_poly.pdbx_seq_one_letter_code
_entity_poly.pdbx_strand_id
1 'polypeptide(L)'
;MRHLDPDDAALAALGEPLGPDEQQHLAGCPVCADEVRALADTARAARGSAGETLVAPPDAVWERISGDLGLGPDVQPGAPPAA
;
A
#
# COMPACT_ATOMS: atom_id res chain seq x y z
N MET A 1 26.90 5.11 1.26
CA MET A 1 26.34 3.76 1.43
C MET A 1 25.95 3.22 0.06
N ARG A 2 26.02 1.90 -0.14
CA ARG A 2 25.42 1.24 -1.31
C ARG A 2 23.89 1.32 -1.17
N HIS A 3 23.15 1.17 -2.26
CA HIS A 3 21.68 1.04 -2.22
C HIS A 3 21.25 -0.13 -1.34
N LEU A 4 19.95 -0.17 -0.99
CA LEU A 4 19.35 -1.30 -0.26
C LEU A 4 19.70 -2.64 -0.90
N ASP A 5 19.76 -3.67 -0.08
CA ASP A 5 19.75 -5.03 -0.60
C ASP A 5 18.41 -5.27 -1.34
N PRO A 6 18.42 -5.97 -2.48
CA PRO A 6 17.19 -6.29 -3.20
C PRO A 6 16.12 -6.97 -2.34
N ASP A 7 16.51 -7.81 -1.38
CA ASP A 7 15.57 -8.49 -0.48
C ASP A 7 14.90 -7.48 0.48
N ASP A 8 15.65 -6.52 0.99
CA ASP A 8 15.10 -5.42 1.81
C ASP A 8 14.16 -4.52 0.99
N ALA A 9 14.50 -4.22 -0.26
CA ALA A 9 13.63 -3.47 -1.16
C ALA A 9 12.31 -4.23 -1.42
N ALA A 10 12.36 -5.56 -1.57
CA ALA A 10 11.19 -6.40 -1.71
C ALA A 10 10.32 -6.42 -0.44
N LEU A 11 10.93 -6.55 0.74
CA LEU A 11 10.23 -6.49 2.03
C LEU A 11 9.52 -5.14 2.21
N ALA A 12 10.22 -4.04 1.95
CA ALA A 12 9.64 -2.70 2.02
C ALA A 12 8.45 -2.53 1.07
N ALA A 13 8.55 -3.07 -0.16
CA ALA A 13 7.47 -3.02 -1.14
C ALA A 13 6.23 -3.81 -0.72
N LEU A 14 6.39 -4.85 0.11
CA LEU A 14 5.31 -5.61 0.72
C LEU A 14 4.74 -4.96 1.98
N GLY A 15 5.35 -3.86 2.46
CA GLY A 15 4.97 -3.17 3.69
C GLY A 15 5.56 -3.79 4.96
N GLU A 16 6.54 -4.68 4.81
CA GLU A 16 7.24 -5.30 5.94
C GLU A 16 8.25 -4.32 6.56
N PRO A 17 8.50 -4.43 7.88
CA PRO A 17 9.40 -3.53 8.57
C PRO A 17 10.86 -3.75 8.15
N LEU A 18 11.60 -2.65 8.04
CA LEU A 18 13.05 -2.66 7.80
C LEU A 18 13.82 -2.28 9.08
N GLY A 19 15.14 -2.51 9.06
CA GLY A 19 16.03 -1.94 10.08
C GLY A 19 16.06 -0.40 10.04
N PRO A 20 16.42 0.28 11.15
CA PRO A 20 16.38 1.74 11.23
C PRO A 20 17.25 2.44 10.18
N ASP A 21 18.42 1.88 9.87
CA ASP A 21 19.38 2.46 8.92
C ASP A 21 18.86 2.35 7.49
N GLU A 22 18.25 1.21 7.13
CA GLU A 22 17.60 0.97 5.85
C GLU A 22 16.38 1.87 5.67
N GLN A 23 15.57 2.06 6.73
CA GLN A 23 14.45 3.01 6.72
C GLN A 23 14.94 4.44 6.49
N GLN A 24 15.99 4.87 7.22
CA GLN A 24 16.58 6.19 7.05
C GLN A 24 17.15 6.37 5.63
N HIS A 25 17.79 5.34 5.08
CA HIS A 25 18.28 5.36 3.71
C HIS A 25 17.13 5.49 2.70
N LEU A 26 16.09 4.68 2.83
CA LEU A 26 14.93 4.69 1.95
C LEU A 26 14.24 6.06 1.93
N ALA A 27 14.14 6.72 3.08
CA ALA A 27 13.58 8.07 3.19
C ALA A 27 14.43 9.15 2.47
N GLY A 28 15.73 8.92 2.28
CA GLY A 28 16.65 9.87 1.67
C GLY A 28 17.10 9.54 0.25
N CYS A 29 16.83 8.34 -0.26
CA CYS A 29 17.33 7.87 -1.55
C CYS A 29 16.21 7.76 -2.60
N PRO A 30 16.16 8.65 -3.61
CA PRO A 30 15.10 8.61 -4.62
C PRO A 30 15.13 7.35 -5.49
N VAL A 31 16.32 6.79 -5.74
CA VAL A 31 16.47 5.55 -6.53
C VAL A 31 15.82 4.37 -5.83
N CYS A 32 16.11 4.18 -4.54
CA CYS A 32 15.49 3.10 -3.76
C CYS A 32 13.98 3.34 -3.57
N ALA A 33 13.55 4.59 -3.39
CA ALA A 33 12.13 4.92 -3.29
C ALA A 33 11.37 4.57 -4.60
N ASP A 34 11.97 4.86 -5.76
CA ASP A 34 11.41 4.53 -7.06
C ASP A 34 11.35 3.01 -7.28
N GLU A 35 12.39 2.28 -6.89
CA GLU A 35 12.45 0.81 -6.97
C GLU A 35 11.38 0.16 -6.08
N VAL A 36 11.29 0.55 -4.81
CA VAL A 36 10.27 0.03 -3.87
C VAL A 36 8.86 0.33 -4.38
N ARG A 37 8.64 1.53 -4.95
CA ARG A 37 7.35 1.90 -5.55
C ARG A 37 6.99 1.01 -6.73
N ALA A 38 7.94 0.75 -7.64
CA ALA A 38 7.72 -0.13 -8.79
C ALA A 38 7.40 -1.58 -8.36
N LEU A 39 8.10 -2.09 -7.35
CA LEU A 39 7.83 -3.41 -6.77
C LEU A 39 6.45 -3.46 -6.10
N ALA A 40 6.08 -2.42 -5.34
CA ALA A 40 4.78 -2.34 -4.66
C ALA A 40 3.62 -2.30 -5.67
N ASP A 41 3.77 -1.57 -6.78
CA ASP A 41 2.79 -1.51 -7.86
C ASP A 41 2.63 -2.88 -8.54
N THR A 42 3.72 -3.60 -8.75
CA THR A 42 3.70 -4.97 -9.27
C THR A 42 2.94 -5.91 -8.31
N ALA A 43 3.21 -5.83 -7.01
CA ALA A 43 2.51 -6.62 -6.00
C ALA A 43 1.01 -6.30 -5.92
N ARG A 44 0.62 -5.02 -6.07
CA ARG A 44 -0.78 -4.60 -6.15
C ARG A 44 -1.48 -5.19 -7.37
N ALA A 45 -0.85 -5.11 -8.55
CA ALA A 45 -1.40 -5.67 -9.78
C ALA A 45 -1.59 -7.20 -9.66
N ALA A 46 -0.60 -7.90 -9.10
CA ALA A 46 -0.68 -9.34 -8.87
C ALA A 46 -1.89 -9.71 -7.98
N ARG A 47 -2.08 -9.02 -6.85
CA ARG A 47 -3.23 -9.23 -5.95
C ARG A 47 -4.57 -8.99 -6.66
N GLY A 48 -4.68 -7.93 -7.46
CA GLY A 48 -5.90 -7.62 -8.20
C GLY A 48 -6.23 -8.62 -9.32
N SER A 49 -5.21 -9.26 -9.90
CA SER A 49 -5.37 -10.21 -11.02
C SER A 49 -5.80 -11.62 -10.60
N ALA A 50 -5.90 -11.91 -9.30
CA ALA A 50 -6.16 -13.25 -8.77
C ALA A 50 -7.56 -13.82 -9.11
N GLY A 51 -8.44 -13.03 -9.73
CA GLY A 51 -9.79 -13.49 -10.13
C GLY A 51 -10.68 -13.87 -8.94
N GLU A 52 -10.32 -13.43 -7.74
CA GLU A 52 -11.01 -13.77 -6.51
C GLU A 52 -12.35 -13.06 -6.42
N THR A 53 -13.36 -13.76 -5.89
CA THR A 53 -14.62 -13.12 -5.56
C THR A 53 -14.41 -12.24 -4.33
N LEU A 54 -14.55 -10.93 -4.50
CA LEU A 54 -14.44 -9.99 -3.39
C LEU A 54 -15.57 -10.21 -2.38
N VAL A 55 -15.21 -10.29 -1.11
CA VAL A 55 -16.18 -10.34 -0.02
C VAL A 55 -16.45 -8.92 0.45
N ALA A 56 -17.72 -8.53 0.47
CA ALA A 56 -18.10 -7.23 1.01
C ALA A 56 -17.79 -7.19 2.54
N PRO A 57 -17.06 -6.19 3.03
CA PRO A 57 -16.89 -6.00 4.47
C PRO A 57 -18.24 -5.60 5.12
N PRO A 58 -18.47 -5.91 6.41
CA PRO A 58 -19.66 -5.46 7.12
C PRO A 58 -19.75 -3.92 7.17
N ASP A 59 -20.97 -3.37 7.11
CA ASP A 59 -21.21 -1.91 7.13
C ASP A 59 -20.55 -1.21 8.33
N ALA A 60 -20.56 -1.86 9.50
CA ALA A 60 -19.94 -1.34 10.73
C ALA A 60 -18.43 -1.05 10.59
N VAL A 61 -17.73 -1.70 9.66
CA VAL A 61 -16.31 -1.41 9.37
C VAL A 61 -16.19 -0.03 8.74
N TRP A 62 -17.03 0.26 7.74
CA TRP A 62 -17.03 1.56 7.07
C TRP A 62 -17.52 2.68 7.98
N GLU A 63 -18.56 2.44 8.78
CA GLU A 63 -19.06 3.40 9.76
C GLU A 63 -17.96 3.83 10.75
N ARG A 64 -17.18 2.86 11.24
CA ARG A 64 -16.05 3.13 12.13
C ARG A 64 -14.91 3.87 11.45
N ILE A 65 -14.52 3.48 10.23
CA ILE A 65 -13.49 4.19 9.46
C ILE A 65 -13.91 5.66 9.24
N SER A 66 -15.17 5.90 8.85
CA SER A 66 -15.69 7.25 8.69
C SER A 66 -15.69 8.03 10.01
N GLY A 67 -16.06 7.40 11.12
CA GLY A 67 -15.98 8.01 12.46
C GLY A 67 -14.55 8.37 12.87
N ASP A 68 -13.61 7.44 12.70
CA ASP A 68 -12.19 7.63 13.07
C ASP A 68 -11.52 8.72 12.23
N LEU A 69 -11.90 8.86 10.97
CA LEU A 69 -11.40 9.89 10.05
C LEU A 69 -12.19 11.22 10.13
N GLY A 70 -13.30 11.28 10.89
CA GLY A 70 -14.14 12.46 11.00
C GLY A 70 -14.88 12.84 9.71
N LEU A 71 -15.20 11.85 8.87
CA LEU A 71 -15.89 12.06 7.59
C LEU A 71 -17.37 12.35 7.81
N GLY A 72 -17.91 13.30 7.06
CA GLY A 72 -19.35 13.59 7.03
C GLY A 72 -20.16 12.45 6.39
N PRO A 73 -21.46 12.33 6.71
CA PRO A 73 -22.33 11.26 6.18
C PRO A 73 -22.49 11.29 4.65
N ASP A 74 -22.24 12.44 4.04
CA ASP A 74 -22.28 12.74 2.62
C ASP A 74 -20.99 12.32 1.87
N VAL A 75 -19.95 11.86 2.58
CA VAL A 75 -18.77 11.25 1.97
C VAL A 75 -19.08 9.81 1.59
N GLN A 76 -19.23 9.57 0.29
CA GLN A 76 -19.47 8.25 -0.27
C GLN A 76 -18.24 7.78 -1.07
N PRO A 77 -17.93 6.47 -1.10
CA PRO A 77 -16.92 5.93 -2.00
C PRO A 77 -17.21 6.33 -3.44
N GLY A 78 -16.18 6.77 -4.17
CA GLY A 78 -16.30 6.99 -5.60
C GLY A 78 -16.70 5.71 -6.33
N ALA A 79 -17.48 5.83 -7.41
CA ALA A 79 -17.80 4.67 -8.24
C ALA A 79 -16.50 4.02 -8.74
N PRO A 80 -16.39 2.68 -8.74
CA PRO A 80 -15.22 2.02 -9.30
C PRO A 80 -15.06 2.40 -10.78
N PRO A 81 -13.82 2.52 -11.28
CA PRO A 81 -13.59 2.77 -12.70
C PRO A 81 -14.27 1.69 -13.54
N ALA A 82 -14.89 2.09 -14.66
CA ALA A 82 -15.43 1.14 -15.61
C ALA A 82 -14.31 0.21 -16.11
N ALA A 83 -14.58 -1.09 -16.11
CA ALA A 83 -13.67 -2.13 -16.57
C ALA A 83 -13.34 -1.99 -18.07
#